data_AF-A0A819R5Y1-F1
#
_entry.id   AF-A0A819R5Y1-F1
#
_cell.length_a   1.000
_cell.length_b   1.000
_cell.length_c   1.000
_cell.angle_alpha   90.00
_cell.angle_beta   90.00
_cell.angle_gamma   90.00
#
_symmetry.space_group_name_H-M   'P 1'
#
loop_
_entity.id
_entity.type
_entity.pdbx_description
1 polymer ?
#
loop_
_entity_poly.entity_id
_entity_poly.type
_entity_poly.pdbx_seq_one_letter_code
_entity_poly.pdbx_strand_id
1 'polypeptide(L)'
;MKTTSALQQSGDNNDTQKIKKSIFVRSFIVKYIYRPEYIWYSIGVIVRILWTLVYSQQGYIHPDEFFQGPEIVFDDIFRTNLTRTHEFNSTAPLRSVAILYLLYGFPVSILSWLSSIFHWPSIPFHLKLIFPRSTILLLSLCTDILFYRMIKLFYSNLNSKQYGIIMNYYGIAHVTLVFFTRTLSNSFEAFLFLALIYFVNINISSLLSIIMNSSNEIRSINHLNRNIVQSKHQPINNNFHIILTSSLIGLICALGIFNRPTFPAFAIVPIIYWFTNIVPLLNHSFRVHLLLSRIISFIIGTFIITTCLIILFDSYYYNNGFSFIMDLKNHLVICPINFILYNVDSNNLDQHGLHPPWLHFTVNATILYGPLHLCIILWSLFHLLNIKQHGQLMIDRILKIFHKRSITTRQSGIIK
;
A
#
# COMPACT_ATOMS: atom_id res chain seq x y z
N MET A 1 13.71 50.10 23.60
CA MET A 1 13.91 48.82 24.30
C MET A 1 12.68 47.89 24.22
N LYS A 2 12.23 47.51 23.01
CA LYS A 2 11.18 46.49 22.80
C LYS A 2 11.34 45.87 21.41
N THR A 3 12.44 45.19 21.13
CA THR A 3 12.63 44.48 19.84
C THR A 3 13.52 43.23 19.92
N THR A 4 14.01 42.84 21.10
CA THR A 4 14.93 41.69 21.25
C THR A 4 14.28 40.39 21.74
N SER A 5 13.02 40.39 22.19
CA SER A 5 12.40 39.18 22.75
C SER A 5 11.65 38.29 21.74
N ALA A 6 11.37 38.76 20.52
CA ALA A 6 10.60 38.01 19.53
C ALA A 6 11.46 37.11 18.60
N LEU A 7 12.76 37.39 18.46
CA LEU A 7 13.69 36.63 17.62
C LEU A 7 14.28 35.41 18.33
N GLN A 8 14.24 35.37 19.67
CA GLN A 8 14.79 34.25 20.45
C GLN A 8 13.78 33.10 20.63
N GLN A 9 12.47 33.35 20.49
CA GLN A 9 11.43 32.31 20.58
C GLN A 9 11.12 31.61 19.23
N SER A 10 11.55 32.17 18.10
CA SER A 10 11.34 31.54 16.77
C SER A 10 12.45 30.56 16.38
N GLY A 11 13.66 30.72 16.92
CA GLY A 11 14.78 29.78 16.74
C GLY A 11 14.58 28.46 17.50
N ASP A 12 14.19 28.55 18.78
CA ASP A 12 14.06 27.38 19.67
C ASP A 12 12.98 26.37 19.23
N ASN A 13 11.89 26.85 18.61
CA ASN A 13 10.79 25.99 18.15
C ASN A 13 11.12 25.20 16.87
N ASN A 14 11.96 25.75 16.00
CA ASN A 14 12.40 25.08 14.77
C ASN A 14 13.50 24.05 15.06
N ASP A 15 14.40 24.35 15.99
CA ASP A 15 15.44 23.42 16.41
C ASP A 15 14.87 22.28 17.26
N THR A 16 13.93 22.53 18.16
CA THR A 16 13.23 21.43 18.88
C THR A 16 12.38 20.55 17.99
N GLN A 17 11.80 21.06 16.88
CA GLN A 17 11.10 20.21 15.90
C GLN A 17 12.06 19.40 15.02
N LYS A 18 13.18 19.97 14.59
CA LYS A 18 14.24 19.23 13.88
C LYS A 18 14.89 18.17 14.78
N ILE A 19 15.12 18.49 16.04
CA ILE A 19 15.62 17.57 17.07
C ILE A 19 14.61 16.45 17.32
N LYS A 20 13.30 16.74 17.41
CA LYS A 20 12.24 15.70 17.55
C LYS A 20 12.15 14.77 16.33
N LYS A 21 12.30 15.29 15.09
CA LYS A 21 12.33 14.45 13.87
C LYS A 21 13.61 13.62 13.73
N SER A 22 14.77 14.19 14.08
CA SER A 22 16.07 13.51 14.09
C SER A 22 16.15 12.43 15.17
N ILE A 23 15.62 12.71 16.37
CA ILE A 23 15.47 11.73 17.46
C ILE A 23 14.49 10.62 17.09
N PHE A 24 13.47 10.87 16.25
CA PHE A 24 12.47 9.85 15.91
C PHE A 24 13.04 8.69 15.09
N VAL A 25 13.91 8.96 14.11
CA VAL A 25 14.57 7.91 13.31
C VAL A 25 15.59 7.14 14.16
N ARG A 26 16.38 7.86 14.97
CA ARG A 26 17.33 7.25 15.92
C ARG A 26 16.63 6.42 17.00
N SER A 27 15.45 6.87 17.44
CA SER A 27 14.60 6.18 18.43
C SER A 27 13.97 4.91 17.88
N PHE A 28 13.59 4.84 16.60
CA PHE A 28 13.00 3.61 16.06
C PHE A 28 14.01 2.47 15.95
N ILE A 29 15.23 2.75 15.46
CA ILE A 29 16.26 1.72 15.27
C ILE A 29 16.82 1.27 16.63
N VAL A 30 17.15 2.20 17.53
CA VAL A 30 17.78 1.85 18.82
C VAL A 30 16.78 1.32 19.86
N LYS A 31 15.52 1.80 19.89
CA LYS A 31 14.54 1.42 20.92
C LYS A 31 13.90 0.04 20.72
N TYR A 32 13.93 -0.50 19.50
CA TYR A 32 13.25 -1.76 19.17
C TYR A 32 14.20 -2.90 18.80
N ILE A 33 15.42 -2.63 18.33
CA ILE A 33 16.39 -3.69 18.03
C ILE A 33 16.92 -4.38 19.30
N TYR A 34 17.01 -3.66 20.43
CA TYR A 34 17.54 -4.15 21.70
C TYR A 34 16.49 -4.66 22.70
N ARG A 35 15.21 -4.69 22.31
CA ARG A 35 14.16 -5.20 23.19
C ARG A 35 14.04 -6.71 23.05
N PRO A 36 14.05 -7.47 24.16
CA PRO A 36 13.97 -8.93 24.10
C PRO A 36 12.70 -9.41 23.39
N GLU A 37 11.63 -8.60 23.40
CA GLU A 37 10.39 -8.91 22.72
C GLU A 37 10.48 -8.92 21.19
N TYR A 38 11.54 -8.35 20.59
CA TYR A 38 11.70 -8.19 19.13
C TYR A 38 12.95 -8.91 18.57
N ILE A 39 13.55 -9.83 19.33
CA ILE A 39 14.82 -10.48 18.96
C ILE A 39 14.75 -11.13 17.57
N TRP A 40 13.69 -11.90 17.29
CA TRP A 40 13.55 -12.59 16.00
C TRP A 40 13.34 -11.65 14.83
N TYR A 41 12.61 -10.55 15.05
CA TYR A 41 12.51 -9.49 14.05
C TYR A 41 13.89 -8.89 13.76
N SER A 42 14.68 -8.56 14.78
CA SER A 42 16.04 -8.03 14.63
C SER A 42 16.95 -9.00 13.88
N ILE A 43 16.89 -10.29 14.22
CA ILE A 43 17.61 -11.35 13.50
C ILE A 43 17.15 -11.39 12.03
N GLY A 44 15.84 -11.35 11.77
CA GLY A 44 15.30 -11.32 10.40
C GLY A 44 15.76 -10.11 9.59
N VAL A 45 15.89 -8.92 10.20
CA VAL A 45 16.52 -7.75 9.56
C VAL A 45 17.98 -8.00 9.20
N ILE A 46 18.77 -8.57 10.12
CA ILE A 46 20.18 -8.91 9.86
C ILE A 46 20.29 -9.92 8.72
N VAL A 47 19.45 -10.97 8.74
CA VAL A 47 19.42 -11.99 7.69
C VAL A 47 19.05 -11.37 6.34
N ARG A 48 18.09 -10.44 6.27
CA ARG A 48 17.78 -9.70 5.04
C ARG A 48 18.96 -8.87 4.53
N ILE A 49 19.65 -8.14 5.42
CA ILE A 49 20.85 -7.39 5.06
C ILE A 49 21.92 -8.32 4.50
N LEU A 50 22.20 -9.44 5.20
CA LEU A 50 23.14 -10.44 4.75
C LEU A 50 22.73 -11.02 3.40
N TRP A 51 21.46 -11.34 3.18
CA TRP A 51 21.00 -11.84 1.89
C TRP A 51 21.17 -10.82 0.77
N THR A 52 20.89 -9.54 1.01
CA THR A 52 21.13 -8.50 0.01
C THR A 52 22.61 -8.40 -0.37
N LEU A 53 23.52 -8.62 0.58
CA LEU A 53 24.98 -8.52 0.36
C LEU A 53 25.60 -9.81 -0.19
N VAL A 54 25.03 -10.98 0.12
CA VAL A 54 25.55 -12.28 -0.32
C VAL A 54 25.29 -12.46 -1.82
N TYR A 55 26.38 -12.69 -2.54
CA TYR A 55 26.42 -12.87 -3.98
C TYR A 55 25.95 -14.26 -4.45
N SER A 56 26.26 -15.33 -3.71
CA SER A 56 26.09 -16.72 -4.14
C SER A 56 24.69 -17.29 -3.91
N GLN A 57 23.65 -16.52 -4.17
CA GLN A 57 22.28 -16.96 -3.95
C GLN A 57 21.75 -17.72 -5.16
N GLN A 58 21.18 -18.89 -4.90
CA GLN A 58 20.38 -19.58 -5.90
C GLN A 58 18.99 -18.95 -5.97
N GLY A 59 18.41 -18.98 -7.17
CA GLY A 59 17.03 -18.60 -7.39
C GLY A 59 16.10 -19.54 -6.63
N TYR A 60 15.11 -19.01 -5.90
CA TYR A 60 14.16 -19.84 -5.16
C TYR A 60 13.00 -20.30 -6.05
N ILE A 61 12.38 -19.36 -6.78
CA ILE A 61 11.26 -19.68 -7.69
C ILE A 61 11.79 -19.88 -9.10
N HIS A 62 12.61 -18.92 -9.54
CA HIS A 62 13.13 -18.88 -10.89
C HIS A 62 14.51 -18.19 -10.89
N PRO A 63 15.44 -18.60 -11.78
CA PRO A 63 16.79 -18.02 -11.84
C PRO A 63 16.83 -16.51 -12.09
N ASP A 64 15.79 -15.93 -12.68
CA ASP A 64 15.72 -14.51 -13.07
C ASP A 64 15.23 -13.58 -11.95
N GLU A 65 14.91 -14.08 -10.76
CA GLU A 65 14.31 -13.28 -9.67
C GLU A 65 15.16 -12.10 -9.17
N PHE A 66 16.42 -12.02 -9.62
CA PHE A 66 17.34 -10.91 -9.37
C PHE A 66 17.40 -9.86 -10.50
N PHE A 67 16.85 -10.19 -11.66
CA PHE A 67 16.97 -9.46 -12.92
C PHE A 67 15.60 -9.34 -13.63
N GLN A 68 14.54 -9.03 -12.87
CA GLN A 68 13.19 -8.75 -13.39
C GLN A 68 12.89 -7.25 -13.36
N GLY A 69 13.60 -6.46 -14.15
CA GLY A 69 13.45 -5.02 -14.30
C GLY A 69 14.74 -4.20 -14.23
N PRO A 70 15.65 -4.41 -13.24
CA PRO A 70 16.86 -3.60 -13.11
C PRO A 70 17.76 -3.60 -14.36
N GLU A 71 17.78 -4.70 -15.10
CA GLU A 71 18.55 -4.91 -16.33
C GLU A 71 18.24 -3.88 -17.42
N ILE A 72 16.99 -3.42 -17.53
CA ILE A 72 16.60 -2.36 -18.48
C ILE A 72 17.30 -1.05 -18.12
N VAL A 73 17.27 -0.68 -16.84
CA VAL A 73 17.90 0.55 -16.33
C VAL A 73 19.43 0.45 -16.42
N PHE A 74 20.02 -0.73 -16.18
CA PHE A 74 21.45 -0.95 -16.39
C PHE A 74 21.84 -0.80 -17.86
N ASP A 75 21.04 -1.34 -18.77
CA ASP A 75 21.31 -1.24 -20.20
C ASP A 75 21.26 0.20 -20.68
N ASP A 76 20.28 0.98 -20.23
CA ASP A 76 20.17 2.39 -20.59
C ASP A 76 21.36 3.23 -20.09
N ILE A 77 21.82 2.99 -18.85
CA ILE A 77 22.88 3.79 -18.23
C ILE A 77 24.27 3.38 -18.69
N PHE A 78 24.53 2.08 -18.84
CA PHE A 78 25.85 1.54 -19.17
C PHE A 78 26.00 1.06 -20.61
N ARG A 79 24.94 1.11 -21.42
CA ARG A 79 24.92 0.72 -22.85
C ARG A 79 25.44 -0.69 -23.06
N THR A 80 24.87 -1.64 -22.31
CA THR A 80 25.33 -3.04 -22.30
C THR A 80 24.86 -3.88 -23.50
N ASN A 81 24.18 -3.27 -24.47
CA ASN A 81 23.60 -3.94 -25.65
C ASN A 81 22.74 -5.16 -25.27
N LEU A 82 21.91 -5.01 -24.22
CA LEU A 82 21.04 -6.07 -23.74
C LEU A 82 19.88 -6.29 -24.71
N THR A 83 19.58 -7.56 -25.01
CA THR A 83 18.35 -7.92 -25.71
C THR A 83 17.17 -7.78 -24.75
N ARG A 84 16.35 -6.74 -24.95
CA ARG A 84 15.16 -6.49 -24.13
C ARG A 84 14.15 -7.61 -24.27
N THR A 85 13.49 -7.95 -23.17
CA THR A 85 12.39 -8.92 -23.19
C THR A 85 11.18 -8.34 -23.92
N HIS A 86 10.30 -9.23 -24.39
CA HIS A 86 9.09 -8.84 -25.13
C HIS A 86 8.20 -7.84 -24.37
N GLU A 87 8.25 -7.84 -23.04
CA GLU A 87 7.49 -6.92 -22.17
C GLU A 87 7.89 -5.44 -22.34
N PHE A 88 9.14 -5.16 -22.76
CA PHE A 88 9.70 -3.82 -22.97
C PHE A 88 9.92 -3.49 -24.45
N ASN A 89 9.25 -4.22 -25.35
CA ASN A 89 9.36 -3.98 -26.79
C ASN A 89 8.68 -2.66 -27.19
N SER A 90 9.26 -1.94 -28.16
CA SER A 90 8.81 -0.61 -28.58
C SER A 90 7.48 -0.61 -29.34
N THR A 91 7.09 -1.72 -29.96
CA THR A 91 5.85 -1.80 -30.76
C THR A 91 4.58 -1.84 -29.90
N ALA A 92 4.64 -2.50 -28.74
CA ALA A 92 3.52 -2.62 -27.81
C ALA A 92 4.05 -2.88 -26.38
N PRO A 93 4.62 -1.86 -25.72
CA PRO A 93 5.21 -2.03 -24.41
C PRO A 93 4.14 -2.38 -23.37
N LEU A 94 4.40 -3.43 -22.60
CA LEU A 94 3.48 -3.97 -21.59
C LEU A 94 3.82 -3.47 -20.19
N ARG A 95 5.07 -3.06 -19.97
CA ARG A 95 5.58 -2.60 -18.67
C ARG A 95 5.94 -1.13 -18.68
N SER A 96 5.62 -0.45 -17.59
CA SER A 96 6.03 0.94 -17.38
C SER A 96 7.50 1.03 -17.00
N VAL A 97 8.27 1.76 -17.80
CA VAL A 97 9.70 2.00 -17.54
C VAL A 97 9.86 3.09 -16.49
N ALA A 98 8.92 4.03 -16.40
CA ALA A 98 8.88 5.02 -15.34
C ALA A 98 8.94 4.38 -13.93
N ILE A 99 8.24 3.26 -13.71
CA ILE A 99 8.27 2.54 -12.42
C ILE A 99 9.63 1.89 -12.18
N LEU A 100 10.29 1.36 -13.22
CA LEU A 100 11.64 0.82 -13.09
C LEU A 100 12.65 1.92 -12.74
N TYR A 101 12.58 3.07 -13.41
CA TYR A 101 13.43 4.21 -13.09
C TYR A 101 13.15 4.79 -11.69
N LEU A 102 11.90 4.75 -11.23
CA LEU A 102 11.54 5.13 -9.86
C LEU A 102 12.24 4.24 -8.82
N LEU A 103 12.31 2.92 -9.07
CA LEU A 103 12.89 1.95 -8.13
C LEU A 103 14.41 1.82 -8.25
N TYR A 104 14.93 1.87 -9.48
CA TYR A 104 16.31 1.50 -9.79
C TYR A 104 17.11 2.61 -10.47
N GLY A 105 16.49 3.68 -10.96
CA GLY A 105 17.20 4.78 -11.62
C GLY A 105 18.23 5.45 -10.69
N PHE A 106 17.83 5.78 -9.47
CA PHE A 106 18.72 6.38 -8.47
C PHE A 106 19.90 5.49 -8.05
N PRO A 107 19.72 4.23 -7.58
CA PRO A 107 20.85 3.39 -7.18
C PRO A 107 21.80 3.08 -8.34
N VAL A 108 21.28 2.86 -9.55
CA VAL A 108 22.13 2.58 -10.72
C VAL A 108 22.91 3.83 -11.14
N SER A 109 22.32 5.02 -11.03
CA SER A 109 23.02 6.29 -11.27
C SER A 109 24.15 6.51 -10.25
N ILE A 110 23.94 6.19 -8.97
CA ILE A 110 25.02 6.22 -7.97
C ILE A 110 26.14 5.27 -8.37
N LEU A 111 25.81 4.06 -8.82
CA LEU A 111 26.82 3.09 -9.24
C LEU A 111 27.62 3.60 -10.46
N SER A 112 26.97 4.29 -11.39
CA SER A 112 27.65 4.94 -12.53
C SER A 112 28.62 6.02 -12.07
N TRP A 113 28.17 6.87 -11.15
CA TRP A 113 29.01 7.89 -10.53
C TRP A 113 30.20 7.29 -9.78
N LEU A 114 30.01 6.24 -8.99
CA LEU A 114 31.11 5.53 -8.31
C LEU A 114 32.09 4.90 -9.30
N SER A 115 31.57 4.29 -10.38
CA SER A 115 32.41 3.73 -11.45
C SER A 115 33.31 4.80 -12.08
N SER A 116 32.81 6.03 -12.22
CA SER A 116 33.59 7.16 -12.74
C SER A 116 34.68 7.64 -11.77
N ILE A 117 34.42 7.60 -10.45
CA ILE A 117 35.37 7.99 -9.40
C ILE A 117 36.51 6.98 -9.26
N PHE A 118 36.18 5.69 -9.25
CA PHE A 118 37.16 4.64 -9.04
C PHE A 118 37.79 4.13 -10.34
N HIS A 119 37.45 4.74 -11.48
CA HIS A 119 37.93 4.39 -12.82
C HIS A 119 37.83 2.89 -13.12
N TRP A 120 36.71 2.27 -12.73
CA TRP A 120 36.53 0.84 -12.99
C TRP A 120 36.39 0.58 -14.50
N PRO A 121 37.17 -0.36 -15.08
CA PRO A 121 37.07 -0.68 -16.50
C PRO A 121 35.72 -1.33 -16.85
N SER A 122 35.13 -2.04 -15.89
CA SER A 122 33.77 -2.57 -15.94
C SER A 122 33.22 -2.67 -14.52
N ILE A 123 31.92 -2.47 -14.36
CA ILE A 123 31.30 -2.61 -13.04
C ILE A 123 31.40 -4.07 -12.58
N PRO A 124 31.93 -4.32 -11.38
CA PRO A 124 31.93 -5.65 -10.79
C PRO A 124 30.51 -6.24 -10.74
N PHE A 125 30.37 -7.50 -11.16
CA PHE A 125 29.06 -8.15 -11.27
C PHE A 125 28.29 -8.19 -9.94
N HIS A 126 28.99 -8.33 -8.81
CA HIS A 126 28.37 -8.29 -7.49
C HIS A 126 27.68 -6.95 -7.20
N LEU A 127 28.24 -5.81 -7.63
CA LEU A 127 27.62 -4.50 -7.42
C LEU A 127 26.37 -4.32 -8.28
N LYS A 128 26.35 -4.88 -9.50
CA LYS A 128 25.15 -4.88 -10.35
C LYS A 128 23.97 -5.59 -9.67
N LEU A 129 24.25 -6.61 -8.87
CA LEU A 129 23.23 -7.35 -8.11
C LEU A 129 22.88 -6.67 -6.78
N ILE A 130 23.86 -6.16 -6.03
CA ILE A 130 23.65 -5.56 -4.71
C ILE A 130 22.87 -4.25 -4.78
N PHE A 131 23.17 -3.36 -5.74
CA PHE A 131 22.58 -2.02 -5.79
C PHE A 131 21.04 -2.02 -5.96
N PRO A 132 20.46 -2.71 -6.94
CA PRO A 132 19.01 -2.84 -7.05
C PRO A 132 18.38 -3.55 -5.84
N ARG A 133 19.06 -4.56 -5.29
CA ARG A 133 18.56 -5.28 -4.11
C ARG A 133 18.59 -4.42 -2.85
N SER A 134 19.50 -3.45 -2.77
CA SER A 134 19.55 -2.50 -1.67
C SER A 134 18.32 -1.59 -1.66
N THR A 135 17.78 -1.21 -2.82
CA THR A 135 16.53 -0.42 -2.85
C THR A 135 15.33 -1.24 -2.42
N ILE A 136 15.27 -2.52 -2.80
CA ILE A 136 14.22 -3.41 -2.31
C ILE A 136 14.37 -3.70 -0.81
N LEU A 137 15.60 -3.83 -0.30
CA LEU A 137 15.83 -3.94 1.14
C LEU A 137 15.33 -2.70 1.88
N LEU A 138 15.65 -1.50 1.40
CA LEU A 138 15.14 -0.24 1.98
C LEU A 138 13.62 -0.17 1.92
N LEU A 139 13.04 -0.58 0.78
CA LEU A 139 11.59 -0.68 0.62
C LEU A 139 10.98 -1.67 1.62
N SER A 140 11.65 -2.80 1.89
CA SER A 140 11.22 -3.77 2.90
C SER A 140 11.21 -3.16 4.31
N LEU A 141 12.23 -2.37 4.67
CA LEU A 141 12.24 -1.70 5.97
C LEU A 141 11.14 -0.63 6.06
N CYS A 142 10.84 0.06 4.95
CA CYS A 142 9.68 0.94 4.86
C CYS A 142 8.36 0.17 5.03
N THR A 143 8.24 -1.04 4.46
CA THR A 143 7.08 -1.91 4.70
C THR A 143 6.95 -2.30 6.17
N ASP A 144 8.05 -2.64 6.84
CA ASP A 144 8.03 -3.02 8.26
C ASP A 144 7.52 -1.86 9.13
N ILE A 145 7.99 -0.63 8.86
CA ILE A 145 7.57 0.57 9.59
C ILE A 145 6.07 0.83 9.38
N LEU A 146 5.60 0.72 8.15
CA LEU A 146 4.17 0.88 7.83
C LEU A 146 3.33 -0.21 8.48
N PHE A 147 3.80 -1.46 8.46
CA PHE A 147 3.11 -2.60 9.06
C PHE A 147 2.97 -2.41 10.57
N TYR A 148 4.06 -2.04 11.24
CA TYR A 148 4.04 -1.74 12.67
C TYR A 148 3.09 -0.60 13.03
N ARG A 149 3.08 0.48 12.23
CA ARG A 149 2.14 1.59 12.42
C ARG A 149 0.69 1.16 12.20
N MET A 150 0.44 0.31 11.22
CA MET A 150 -0.87 -0.25 10.96
C MET A 150 -1.36 -1.10 12.14
N ILE A 151 -0.53 -1.98 12.69
CA ILE A 151 -0.90 -2.79 13.87
C ILE A 151 -1.27 -1.87 15.05
N LYS A 152 -0.51 -0.80 15.27
CA LYS A 152 -0.83 0.19 16.32
C LYS A 152 -2.16 0.92 16.09
N LEU A 153 -2.50 1.20 14.84
CA LEU A 153 -3.77 1.84 14.49
C LEU A 153 -4.96 0.91 14.74
N PHE A 154 -4.86 -0.37 14.37
CA PHE A 154 -5.97 -1.32 14.55
C PHE A 154 -6.06 -1.89 15.96
N TYR A 155 -4.93 -2.05 16.64
CA TYR A 155 -4.83 -2.77 17.90
C TYR A 155 -4.09 -1.95 18.96
N SER A 156 -4.58 -0.75 19.24
CA SER A 156 -3.98 0.20 20.20
C SER A 156 -3.76 -0.38 21.60
N ASN A 157 -4.60 -1.34 22.00
CA ASN A 157 -4.65 -1.90 23.35
C ASN A 157 -3.65 -3.05 23.60
N LEU A 158 -2.85 -3.43 22.60
CA LEU A 158 -1.86 -4.49 22.78
C LEU A 158 -0.70 -4.04 23.67
N ASN A 159 -0.19 -4.98 24.47
CA ASN A 159 1.01 -4.76 25.26
C ASN A 159 2.28 -4.92 24.40
N SER A 160 3.43 -4.41 24.87
CA SER A 160 4.71 -4.49 24.13
C SER A 160 5.07 -5.91 23.69
N LYS A 161 4.83 -6.91 24.56
CA LYS A 161 5.07 -8.32 24.26
C LYS A 161 4.24 -8.83 23.08
N GLN A 162 2.97 -8.42 22.98
CA GLN A 162 2.08 -8.83 21.90
C GLN A 162 2.51 -8.21 20.57
N TYR A 163 2.89 -6.93 20.56
CA TYR A 163 3.50 -6.32 19.37
C TYR A 163 4.80 -7.02 18.98
N GLY A 164 5.62 -7.40 19.96
CA GLY A 164 6.86 -8.17 19.75
C GLY A 164 6.60 -9.51 19.06
N ILE A 165 5.62 -10.28 19.53
CA ILE A 165 5.22 -11.56 18.91
C ILE A 165 4.84 -11.36 17.44
N ILE A 166 3.97 -10.39 17.13
CA ILE A 166 3.52 -10.14 15.75
C ILE A 166 4.71 -9.76 14.85
N MET A 167 5.55 -8.83 15.30
CA MET A 167 6.72 -8.40 14.53
C MET A 167 7.76 -9.50 14.37
N ASN A 168 7.95 -10.35 15.36
CA ASN A 168 8.84 -11.51 15.28
C ASN A 168 8.38 -12.48 14.19
N TYR A 169 7.10 -12.86 14.20
CA TYR A 169 6.52 -13.73 13.16
C TYR A 169 6.66 -13.11 11.77
N TYR A 170 6.36 -11.83 11.65
CA TYR A 170 6.51 -11.10 10.39
C TYR A 170 7.97 -11.04 9.92
N GLY A 171 8.91 -10.76 10.82
CA GLY A 171 10.33 -10.59 10.48
C GLY A 171 11.01 -11.88 10.03
N ILE A 172 10.56 -13.04 10.52
CA ILE A 172 11.08 -14.37 10.10
C ILE A 172 10.22 -15.04 9.03
N ALA A 173 9.12 -14.41 8.61
CA ALA A 173 8.25 -14.98 7.59
C ALA A 173 9.00 -15.11 6.26
N HIS A 174 8.78 -16.24 5.57
CA HIS A 174 9.44 -16.55 4.30
C HIS A 174 9.30 -15.43 3.26
N VAL A 175 8.13 -14.82 3.13
CA VAL A 175 7.89 -13.69 2.22
C VAL A 175 8.76 -12.48 2.58
N THR A 176 8.80 -12.09 3.85
CA THR A 176 9.60 -10.95 4.32
C THR A 176 11.09 -11.21 4.09
N LEU A 177 11.52 -12.43 4.41
CA LEU A 177 12.90 -12.86 4.33
C LEU A 177 13.41 -12.95 2.88
N VAL A 178 12.69 -13.69 2.03
CA VAL A 178 13.13 -13.99 0.66
C VAL A 178 12.58 -12.98 -0.33
N PHE A 179 11.26 -12.83 -0.47
CA PHE A 179 10.67 -12.02 -1.54
C PHE A 179 11.01 -10.53 -1.41
N PHE A 180 10.99 -9.99 -0.19
CA PHE A 180 11.34 -8.58 0.04
C PHE A 180 12.86 -8.31 0.00
N THR A 181 13.68 -9.25 -0.49
CA THR A 181 15.10 -9.02 -0.81
C THR A 181 15.46 -9.34 -2.27
N ARG A 182 14.46 -9.73 -3.09
CA ARG A 182 14.57 -9.97 -4.54
C ARG A 182 13.92 -8.82 -5.32
N THR A 183 14.33 -8.59 -6.56
CA THR A 183 13.90 -7.45 -7.39
C THR A 183 12.53 -7.66 -8.04
N LEU A 184 11.63 -8.32 -7.31
CA LEU A 184 10.27 -8.62 -7.75
C LEU A 184 9.39 -7.38 -7.61
N SER A 185 8.65 -7.05 -8.67
CA SER A 185 7.63 -5.99 -8.62
C SER A 185 6.50 -6.26 -7.60
N ASN A 186 6.34 -7.51 -7.17
CA ASN A 186 5.45 -7.91 -6.07
C ASN A 186 5.82 -7.25 -4.74
N SER A 187 7.11 -7.01 -4.48
CA SER A 187 7.57 -6.34 -3.25
C SER A 187 7.13 -4.88 -3.22
N PHE A 188 7.16 -4.21 -4.37
CA PHE A 188 6.61 -2.85 -4.51
C PHE A 188 5.09 -2.83 -4.45
N GLU A 189 4.43 -3.82 -5.05
CA GLU A 189 2.97 -3.99 -4.95
C GLU A 189 2.53 -4.16 -3.48
N ALA A 190 3.21 -5.01 -2.71
CA ALA A 190 2.94 -5.22 -1.30
C ALA A 190 3.11 -3.94 -0.46
N PHE A 191 4.17 -3.17 -0.74
CA PHE A 191 4.37 -1.86 -0.10
C PHE A 191 3.23 -0.89 -0.42
N LEU A 192 2.87 -0.75 -1.69
CA LEU A 192 1.81 0.16 -2.12
C LEU A 192 0.46 -0.25 -1.53
N PHE A 193 0.15 -1.54 -1.48
CA PHE A 193 -1.08 -2.06 -0.89
C PHE A 193 -1.17 -1.78 0.61
N LEU A 194 -0.08 -2.01 1.35
CA LEU A 194 -0.02 -1.72 2.78
C LEU A 194 -0.13 -0.21 3.05
N ALA A 195 0.53 0.62 2.25
CA ALA A 195 0.43 2.07 2.32
C ALA A 195 -1.01 2.53 2.03
N LEU A 196 -1.68 1.94 1.03
CA LEU A 196 -3.08 2.23 0.71
C LEU A 196 -3.98 1.96 1.91
N ILE A 197 -3.89 0.76 2.51
CA ILE A 197 -4.67 0.42 3.72
C ILE A 197 -4.40 1.44 4.83
N TYR A 198 -3.13 1.74 5.10
CA TYR A 198 -2.74 2.66 6.16
C TYR A 198 -3.33 4.06 5.96
N PHE A 199 -3.18 4.66 4.78
CA PHE A 199 -3.68 6.01 4.49
C PHE A 199 -5.20 6.06 4.42
N VAL A 200 -5.86 5.03 3.86
CA VAL A 200 -7.32 4.91 3.89
C VAL A 200 -7.81 4.90 5.34
N ASN A 201 -7.19 4.13 6.24
CA ASN A 201 -7.59 4.09 7.65
C ASN A 201 -7.36 5.40 8.40
N ILE A 202 -6.26 6.12 8.14
CA ILE A 202 -6.05 7.45 8.73
C ILE A 202 -7.11 8.43 8.23
N ASN A 203 -7.38 8.42 6.93
CA ASN A 203 -8.39 9.27 6.31
C ASN A 203 -9.80 8.98 6.87
N ILE A 204 -10.07 7.72 7.20
CA ILE A 204 -11.27 7.26 7.89
C ILE A 204 -11.33 7.73 9.34
N SER A 205 -10.27 7.50 10.12
CA SER A 205 -10.25 7.86 11.54
C SER A 205 -10.44 9.37 11.72
N SER A 206 -9.81 10.18 10.86
CA SER A 206 -10.01 11.63 10.83
C SER A 206 -11.44 12.05 10.44
N LEU A 207 -12.14 11.26 9.62
CA LEU A 207 -13.53 11.51 9.28
C LEU A 207 -14.45 11.23 10.48
N LEU A 208 -14.26 10.07 11.10
CA LEU A 208 -15.06 9.66 12.26
C LEU A 208 -14.92 10.65 13.41
N SER A 209 -13.71 11.17 13.67
CA SER A 209 -13.51 12.18 14.70
C SER A 209 -14.23 13.51 14.39
N ILE A 210 -14.24 13.96 13.13
CA ILE A 210 -14.99 15.15 12.72
C ILE A 210 -16.49 14.96 12.91
N ILE A 211 -17.04 13.80 12.53
CA ILE A 211 -18.47 13.50 12.68
C ILE A 211 -18.85 13.41 14.16
N MET A 212 -18.04 12.73 14.98
CA MET A 212 -18.31 12.62 16.41
C MET A 212 -18.28 14.00 17.07
N ASN A 213 -17.30 14.84 16.72
CA ASN A 213 -17.21 16.21 17.23
C ASN A 213 -18.40 17.07 16.81
N SER A 214 -18.83 17.02 15.54
CA SER A 214 -20.01 17.80 15.10
C SER A 214 -21.30 17.33 15.76
N SER A 215 -21.47 16.02 15.96
CA SER A 215 -22.63 15.48 16.68
C SER A 215 -22.64 15.85 18.17
N ASN A 216 -21.46 15.92 18.78
CA ASN A 216 -21.29 16.34 20.17
C ASN A 216 -21.47 17.86 20.33
N GLU A 217 -21.05 18.66 19.35
CA GLU A 217 -21.35 20.10 19.28
C GLU A 217 -22.85 20.35 19.13
N ILE A 218 -23.56 19.60 18.27
CA ILE A 218 -25.02 19.73 18.15
C ILE A 218 -25.71 19.33 19.47
N ARG A 219 -25.26 18.25 20.13
CA ARG A 219 -25.77 17.86 21.46
C ARG A 219 -25.44 18.89 22.53
N SER A 220 -24.24 19.47 22.53
CA SER A 220 -23.85 20.48 23.50
C SER A 220 -24.60 21.78 23.25
N ILE A 221 -24.82 22.23 22.01
CA ILE A 221 -25.66 23.39 21.65
C ILE A 221 -27.11 23.16 22.10
N ASN A 222 -27.65 21.95 21.89
CA ASN A 222 -28.99 21.60 22.36
C ASN A 222 -29.10 21.59 23.90
N HIS A 223 -28.01 21.29 24.62
CA HIS A 223 -27.93 21.39 26.08
C HIS A 223 -27.55 22.81 26.58
N LEU A 224 -26.80 23.60 25.80
CA LEU A 224 -26.26 24.93 26.10
C LEU A 224 -27.21 26.07 25.74
N ASN A 225 -28.34 25.80 25.06
CA ASN A 225 -29.50 26.69 25.04
C ASN A 225 -30.11 26.94 26.44
N ARG A 226 -29.48 26.42 27.51
CA ARG A 226 -29.76 26.82 28.89
C ARG A 226 -28.71 27.67 29.58
N ASN A 227 -27.49 27.88 29.08
CA ASN A 227 -26.56 28.88 29.62
C ASN A 227 -25.32 29.03 28.70
N ILE A 228 -25.13 30.24 28.18
CA ILE A 228 -23.94 30.67 27.43
C ILE A 228 -22.75 30.73 28.39
N VAL A 229 -21.66 29.97 28.15
CA VAL A 229 -20.27 30.47 28.24
C VAL A 229 -19.36 29.64 27.33
N GLN A 230 -18.59 30.39 26.54
CA GLN A 230 -17.46 30.03 25.69
C GLN A 230 -16.64 28.78 26.10
N SER A 231 -16.46 27.86 25.15
CA SER A 231 -15.22 27.07 25.08
C SER A 231 -14.55 27.32 23.72
N LYS A 232 -13.35 27.86 23.78
CA LYS A 232 -12.51 28.19 22.62
C LYS A 232 -11.68 26.93 22.30
N HIS A 233 -12.26 25.98 21.58
CA HIS A 233 -11.50 24.84 21.05
C HIS A 233 -10.87 25.23 19.70
N GLN A 234 -9.54 25.15 19.62
CA GLN A 234 -8.80 25.40 18.38
C GLN A 234 -9.15 24.33 17.34
N PRO A 235 -9.66 24.68 16.15
CA PRO A 235 -9.82 23.74 15.04
C PRO A 235 -8.44 23.57 14.40
N ILE A 236 -7.64 22.64 14.91
CA ILE A 236 -6.32 22.35 14.32
C ILE A 236 -6.55 21.74 12.93
N ASN A 237 -6.21 22.46 11.86
CA ASN A 237 -5.66 22.01 10.56
C ASN A 237 -6.18 20.71 9.88
N ASN A 238 -7.37 20.21 10.22
CA ASN A 238 -7.84 18.88 9.81
C ASN A 238 -8.08 18.74 8.30
N ASN A 239 -8.55 19.81 7.63
CA ASN A 239 -8.87 19.75 6.21
C ASN A 239 -7.62 19.52 5.34
N PHE A 240 -6.48 20.13 5.68
CA PHE A 240 -5.23 19.93 4.94
C PHE A 240 -4.72 18.50 5.05
N HIS A 241 -4.73 17.92 6.27
CA HIS A 241 -4.33 16.52 6.47
C HIS A 241 -5.24 15.53 5.72
N ILE A 242 -6.53 15.83 5.62
CA ILE A 242 -7.50 15.01 4.86
C ILE A 242 -7.22 15.11 3.36
N ILE A 243 -6.99 16.31 2.83
CA ILE A 243 -6.65 16.50 1.40
C ILE A 243 -5.33 15.79 1.08
N LEU A 244 -4.31 15.96 1.92
CA LEU A 244 -3.01 15.31 1.75
C LEU A 244 -3.10 13.78 1.80
N THR A 245 -3.87 13.21 2.71
CA THR A 245 -4.05 11.75 2.76
C THR A 245 -4.86 11.24 1.57
N SER A 246 -5.88 11.98 1.12
CA SER A 246 -6.67 11.64 -0.08
C SER A 246 -5.80 11.72 -1.35
N SER A 247 -4.88 12.68 -1.42
CA SER A 247 -3.95 12.81 -2.53
C SER A 247 -2.86 11.71 -2.52
N LEU A 248 -2.36 11.32 -1.34
CA LEU A 248 -1.46 10.16 -1.23
C LEU A 248 -2.12 8.86 -1.71
N ILE A 249 -3.40 8.66 -1.42
CA ILE A 249 -4.16 7.50 -1.94
C ILE A 249 -4.20 7.54 -3.48
N GLY A 250 -4.46 8.71 -4.08
CA GLY A 250 -4.46 8.89 -5.54
C GLY A 250 -3.11 8.52 -6.18
N LEU A 251 -2.01 9.02 -5.60
CA LEU A 251 -0.66 8.69 -6.03
C LEU A 251 -0.36 7.18 -5.92
N ILE A 252 -0.73 6.54 -4.81
CA ILE A 252 -0.50 5.10 -4.59
C ILE A 252 -1.27 4.26 -5.60
N CYS A 253 -2.53 4.61 -5.88
CA CYS A 253 -3.34 3.89 -6.85
C CYS A 253 -2.75 3.98 -8.27
N ALA A 254 -2.28 5.16 -8.69
CA ALA A 254 -1.63 5.32 -9.99
C ALA A 254 -0.34 4.50 -10.07
N LEU A 255 0.56 4.62 -9.07
CA LEU A 255 1.80 3.84 -9.03
C LEU A 255 1.52 2.33 -9.04
N GLY A 256 0.48 1.88 -8.34
CA GLY A 256 0.07 0.49 -8.31
C GLY A 256 -0.39 -0.03 -9.66
N ILE A 257 -1.25 0.71 -10.37
CA ILE A 257 -1.74 0.35 -11.71
C ILE A 257 -0.59 0.22 -12.72
N PHE A 258 0.35 1.17 -12.71
CA PHE A 258 1.49 1.16 -13.64
C PHE A 258 2.58 0.15 -13.26
N ASN A 259 2.70 -0.22 -11.98
CA ASN A 259 3.56 -1.32 -11.56
C ASN A 259 2.99 -2.67 -12.00
N ARG A 260 1.69 -2.91 -11.69
CA ARG A 260 0.95 -4.12 -12.04
C ARG A 260 -0.53 -3.79 -12.31
N PRO A 261 -1.05 -4.06 -13.52
CA PRO A 261 -2.46 -3.79 -13.85
C PRO A 261 -3.48 -4.61 -13.03
N THR A 262 -3.02 -5.62 -12.28
CA THR A 262 -3.82 -6.38 -11.31
C THR A 262 -4.05 -5.65 -9.99
N PHE A 263 -3.27 -4.62 -9.67
CA PHE A 263 -3.35 -3.89 -8.39
C PHE A 263 -4.75 -3.40 -8.01
N PRO A 264 -5.59 -2.90 -8.94
CA PRO A 264 -6.97 -2.49 -8.63
C PRO A 264 -7.80 -3.58 -7.96
N ALA A 265 -7.58 -4.85 -8.28
CA ALA A 265 -8.30 -5.97 -7.67
C ALA A 265 -8.02 -6.08 -6.16
N PHE A 266 -6.82 -5.72 -5.72
CA PHE A 266 -6.48 -5.64 -4.29
C PHE A 266 -6.98 -4.32 -3.69
N ALA A 267 -6.77 -3.21 -4.40
CA ALA A 267 -7.13 -1.87 -3.94
C ALA A 267 -8.64 -1.70 -3.67
N ILE A 268 -9.50 -2.45 -4.36
CA ILE A 268 -10.96 -2.38 -4.16
C ILE A 268 -11.40 -2.92 -2.80
N VAL A 269 -10.66 -3.84 -2.18
CA VAL A 269 -11.07 -4.50 -0.93
C VAL A 269 -11.16 -3.49 0.25
N PRO A 270 -10.12 -2.66 0.52
CA PRO A 270 -10.23 -1.59 1.51
C PRO A 270 -11.34 -0.57 1.20
N ILE A 271 -11.62 -0.32 -0.09
CA ILE A 271 -12.66 0.61 -0.54
C ILE A 271 -14.06 0.04 -0.27
N ILE A 272 -14.27 -1.25 -0.52
CA ILE A 272 -15.55 -1.92 -0.20
C ILE A 272 -15.78 -1.94 1.31
N TYR A 273 -14.77 -2.33 2.10
CA TYR A 273 -14.84 -2.29 3.56
C TYR A 273 -15.24 -0.90 4.08
N TRP A 274 -14.71 0.15 3.46
CA TRP A 274 -15.08 1.52 3.75
C TRP A 274 -16.55 1.82 3.40
N PHE A 275 -16.98 1.46 2.19
CA PHE A 275 -18.34 1.71 1.72
C PHE A 275 -19.38 1.03 2.64
N THR A 276 -19.12 -0.20 3.08
CA THR A 276 -20.07 -0.95 3.91
C THR A 276 -20.13 -0.44 5.36
N ASN A 277 -19.00 0.01 5.92
CA ASN A 277 -18.94 0.31 7.36
C ASN A 277 -19.13 1.80 7.70
N ILE A 278 -18.87 2.71 6.75
CA ILE A 278 -18.86 4.16 7.05
C ILE A 278 -20.05 4.90 6.47
N VAL A 279 -20.44 4.60 5.23
CA VAL A 279 -21.58 5.26 4.57
C VAL A 279 -22.85 5.22 5.41
N PRO A 280 -23.16 4.13 6.15
CA PRO A 280 -24.34 4.10 7.03
C PRO A 280 -24.31 5.07 8.21
N LEU A 281 -23.13 5.50 8.69
CA LEU A 281 -22.95 6.24 9.95
C LEU A 281 -23.14 7.77 9.85
N LEU A 282 -23.17 8.32 8.63
CA LEU A 282 -23.17 9.77 8.38
C LEU A 282 -24.62 10.36 8.36
N ASN A 283 -24.87 11.66 8.19
CA ASN A 283 -26.23 12.20 7.89
C ASN A 283 -26.38 12.55 6.41
N HIS A 284 -27.56 12.37 5.79
CA HIS A 284 -27.73 12.30 4.31
C HIS A 284 -27.13 13.46 3.51
N SER A 285 -27.17 14.69 4.02
CA SER A 285 -26.64 15.89 3.36
C SER A 285 -25.12 16.03 3.52
N PHE A 286 -24.59 15.79 4.73
CA PHE A 286 -23.15 15.82 5.02
C PHE A 286 -22.40 14.62 4.42
N ARG A 287 -23.08 13.46 4.28
CA ARG A 287 -22.64 12.26 3.54
C ARG A 287 -22.09 12.66 2.18
N VAL A 288 -22.91 13.34 1.38
CA VAL A 288 -22.64 13.52 -0.05
C VAL A 288 -21.52 14.52 -0.29
N HIS A 289 -21.50 15.66 0.42
CA HIS A 289 -20.49 16.70 0.19
C HIS A 289 -19.07 16.27 0.62
N LEU A 290 -18.93 15.59 1.77
CA LEU A 290 -17.63 15.08 2.22
C LEU A 290 -17.11 13.92 1.36
N LEU A 291 -18.00 13.03 0.90
CA LEU A 291 -17.62 11.95 0.00
C LEU A 291 -17.20 12.52 -1.37
N LEU A 292 -17.95 13.47 -1.92
CA LEU A 292 -17.64 14.09 -3.21
C LEU A 292 -16.33 14.88 -3.17
N SER A 293 -16.10 15.73 -2.16
CA SER A 293 -14.84 16.49 -2.05
C SER A 293 -13.61 15.57 -1.96
N ARG A 294 -13.75 14.38 -1.37
CA ARG A 294 -12.68 13.37 -1.29
C ARG A 294 -12.50 12.59 -2.58
N ILE A 295 -13.58 12.16 -3.21
CA ILE A 295 -13.54 11.54 -4.54
C ILE A 295 -12.91 12.53 -5.54
N ILE A 296 -13.28 13.80 -5.49
CA ILE A 296 -12.70 14.87 -6.29
C ILE A 296 -11.22 15.06 -5.95
N SER A 297 -10.83 15.21 -4.68
CA SER A 297 -9.41 15.37 -4.30
C SER A 297 -8.56 14.15 -4.67
N PHE A 298 -9.13 12.94 -4.62
CA PHE A 298 -8.49 11.68 -5.00
C PHE A 298 -8.32 11.58 -6.53
N ILE A 299 -9.41 11.76 -7.29
CA ILE A 299 -9.46 11.66 -8.75
C ILE A 299 -8.70 12.83 -9.40
N ILE A 300 -9.10 14.07 -9.10
CA ILE A 300 -8.60 15.28 -9.76
C ILE A 300 -7.21 15.68 -9.23
N GLY A 301 -6.92 15.42 -7.96
CA GLY A 301 -5.73 15.98 -7.30
C GLY A 301 -4.40 15.33 -7.72
N THR A 302 -4.29 14.00 -7.68
CA THR A 302 -2.97 13.31 -7.82
C THR A 302 -3.02 12.06 -8.66
N PHE A 303 -4.12 11.30 -8.67
CA PHE A 303 -4.22 10.11 -9.51
C PHE A 303 -4.05 10.44 -11.00
N ILE A 304 -4.80 11.43 -11.50
CA ILE A 304 -4.69 11.88 -12.89
C ILE A 304 -3.30 12.46 -13.16
N ILE A 305 -2.79 13.33 -12.28
CA ILE A 305 -1.48 13.97 -12.47
C ILE A 305 -0.36 12.93 -12.56
N THR A 306 -0.31 11.98 -11.61
CA THR A 306 0.71 10.92 -11.60
C THR A 306 0.58 9.99 -12.79
N THR A 307 -0.66 9.61 -13.17
CA THR A 307 -0.93 8.83 -14.39
C THR A 307 -0.43 9.55 -15.63
N CYS A 308 -0.73 10.84 -15.79
CA CYS A 308 -0.25 11.63 -16.92
C CYS A 308 1.28 11.72 -16.94
N LEU A 309 1.94 11.96 -15.80
CA LEU A 309 3.40 12.02 -15.72
C LEU A 309 4.04 10.68 -16.12
N ILE A 310 3.48 9.56 -15.67
CA ILE A 310 3.99 8.22 -16.03
C ILE A 310 3.79 7.96 -17.52
N ILE A 311 2.61 8.24 -18.08
CA ILE A 311 2.32 8.08 -19.52
C ILE A 311 3.26 8.93 -20.36
N LEU A 312 3.51 10.19 -19.96
CA LEU A 312 4.43 11.07 -20.66
C LEU A 312 5.86 10.54 -20.62
N PHE A 313 6.31 10.03 -19.46
CA PHE A 313 7.63 9.44 -19.32
C PHE A 313 7.78 8.18 -20.18
N ASP A 314 6.83 7.26 -20.10
CA ASP A 314 6.84 6.02 -20.89
C ASP A 314 6.75 6.33 -22.39
N SER A 315 5.88 7.26 -22.81
CA SER A 315 5.74 7.65 -24.22
C SER A 315 7.02 8.30 -24.74
N TYR A 316 7.67 9.15 -23.95
CA TYR A 316 8.96 9.72 -24.31
C TYR A 316 10.04 8.63 -24.47
N TYR A 317 10.09 7.70 -23.52
CA TYR A 317 11.07 6.63 -23.51
C TYR A 317 10.91 5.69 -24.71
N TYR A 318 9.71 5.16 -24.95
CA TYR A 318 9.48 4.16 -26.00
C TYR A 318 9.51 4.72 -27.42
N ASN A 319 9.21 6.02 -27.59
CA ASN A 319 9.30 6.68 -28.90
C ASN A 319 10.65 7.39 -29.13
N ASN A 320 11.62 7.23 -28.23
CA ASN A 320 12.94 7.88 -28.28
C ASN A 320 12.86 9.42 -28.45
N GLY A 321 11.89 10.07 -27.80
CA GLY A 321 11.71 11.51 -27.89
C GLY A 321 10.24 11.97 -27.88
N PHE A 322 10.02 13.19 -28.35
CA PHE A 322 8.70 13.85 -28.34
C PHE A 322 7.85 13.60 -29.60
N SER A 323 8.22 12.62 -30.44
CA SER A 323 7.46 12.27 -31.66
C SER A 323 5.99 11.92 -31.36
N PHE A 324 5.71 11.40 -30.16
CA PHE A 324 4.35 11.10 -29.73
C PHE A 324 3.42 12.33 -29.62
N ILE A 325 3.98 13.54 -29.50
CA ILE A 325 3.17 14.77 -29.45
C ILE A 325 2.50 15.03 -30.81
N MET A 326 3.14 14.62 -31.91
CA MET A 326 2.64 14.86 -33.26
C MET A 326 1.50 13.90 -33.64
N ASP A 327 1.50 12.68 -33.10
CA ASP A 327 0.43 11.70 -33.28
C ASP A 327 0.20 10.90 -32.00
N LEU A 328 -0.62 11.49 -31.13
CA LEU A 328 -1.00 10.91 -29.84
C LEU A 328 -1.73 9.57 -30.00
N LYS A 329 -2.41 9.33 -31.12
CA LYS A 329 -3.23 8.11 -31.25
C LYS A 329 -2.36 6.87 -31.40
N ASN A 330 -1.29 6.97 -32.18
CA ASN A 330 -0.45 5.83 -32.52
C ASN A 330 0.80 5.71 -31.63
N HIS A 331 1.22 6.81 -31.00
CA HIS A 331 2.47 6.85 -30.24
C HIS A 331 2.29 7.06 -28.73
N LEU A 332 1.07 7.32 -28.23
CA LEU A 332 0.85 7.42 -26.78
C LEU A 332 0.92 6.02 -26.15
N VAL A 333 1.87 5.85 -25.23
CA VAL A 333 2.08 4.58 -24.55
C VAL A 333 1.33 4.55 -23.24
N ILE A 334 0.33 3.66 -23.15
CA ILE A 334 -0.40 3.38 -21.91
C ILE A 334 -0.19 1.92 -21.55
N CYS A 335 0.92 1.64 -20.84
CA CYS A 335 1.35 0.28 -20.49
C CYS A 335 0.25 -0.59 -19.85
N PRO A 336 -0.57 -0.09 -18.88
CA PRO A 336 -1.64 -0.91 -18.30
C PRO A 336 -2.70 -1.36 -19.29
N ILE A 337 -3.04 -0.52 -20.27
CA ILE A 337 -4.01 -0.87 -21.32
C ILE A 337 -3.39 -1.88 -22.28
N ASN A 338 -2.15 -1.65 -22.71
CA ASN A 338 -1.42 -2.58 -23.58
C ASN A 338 -1.30 -3.97 -22.92
N PHE A 339 -0.99 -4.01 -21.62
CA PHE A 339 -0.94 -5.24 -20.85
C PHE A 339 -2.29 -5.98 -20.83
N ILE A 340 -3.40 -5.27 -20.60
CA ILE A 340 -4.73 -5.89 -20.59
C ILE A 340 -5.07 -6.42 -21.97
N LEU A 341 -4.89 -5.62 -23.03
CA LEU A 341 -5.17 -6.02 -24.40
C LEU A 341 -4.33 -7.25 -24.82
N TYR A 342 -3.07 -7.30 -24.41
CA TYR A 342 -2.19 -8.44 -24.67
C TYR A 342 -2.67 -9.73 -23.97
N ASN A 343 -3.06 -9.64 -22.70
CA ASN A 343 -3.46 -10.79 -21.88
C ASN A 343 -4.93 -11.23 -22.11
N VAL A 344 -5.74 -10.46 -22.84
CA VAL A 344 -7.09 -10.88 -23.24
C VAL A 344 -7.04 -11.84 -24.42
N ASP A 345 -6.00 -11.79 -25.26
CA ASP A 345 -5.82 -12.69 -26.39
C ASP A 345 -5.19 -14.01 -25.95
N SER A 346 -5.96 -15.10 -26.03
CA SER A 346 -5.53 -16.45 -25.65
C SER A 346 -4.33 -16.95 -26.46
N ASN A 347 -4.18 -16.50 -27.71
CA ASN A 347 -3.05 -16.92 -28.55
C ASN A 347 -1.70 -16.42 -27.99
N ASN A 348 -1.70 -15.26 -27.32
CA ASN A 348 -0.51 -14.73 -26.66
C ASN A 348 -0.20 -15.49 -25.37
N LEU A 349 -1.23 -15.90 -24.62
CA LEU A 349 -1.08 -16.68 -23.38
C LEU A 349 -0.50 -18.07 -23.65
N ASP A 350 -0.92 -18.71 -24.74
CA ASP A 350 -0.45 -20.05 -25.13
C ASP A 350 1.06 -20.08 -25.40
N GLN A 351 1.64 -18.96 -25.85
CA GLN A 351 3.10 -18.84 -26.09
C GLN A 351 3.92 -18.90 -24.79
N HIS A 352 3.32 -18.52 -23.66
CA HIS A 352 4.00 -18.48 -22.34
C HIS A 352 3.63 -19.66 -21.44
N GLY A 353 2.79 -20.57 -21.94
CA GLY A 353 2.33 -21.76 -21.23
C GLY A 353 1.14 -21.47 -20.32
N LEU A 354 0.05 -22.22 -20.51
CA LEU A 354 -1.11 -22.17 -19.63
C LEU A 354 -0.85 -23.01 -18.37
N HIS A 355 -1.06 -22.43 -17.20
CA HIS A 355 -1.16 -23.16 -15.93
C HIS A 355 -2.61 -23.20 -15.45
N PRO A 356 -3.01 -24.28 -14.77
CA PRO A 356 -4.38 -24.39 -14.30
C PRO A 356 -4.67 -23.41 -13.14
N PRO A 357 -5.87 -22.78 -13.08
CA PRO A 357 -6.17 -21.76 -12.08
C PRO A 357 -6.03 -22.22 -10.62
N TRP A 358 -6.26 -23.51 -10.34
CA TRP A 358 -6.13 -24.08 -8.99
C TRP A 358 -4.70 -24.05 -8.46
N LEU A 359 -3.70 -23.94 -9.33
CA LEU A 359 -2.27 -23.88 -8.96
C LEU A 359 -1.98 -22.65 -8.09
N HIS A 360 -2.63 -21.52 -8.37
CA HIS A 360 -2.46 -20.30 -7.58
C HIS A 360 -2.93 -20.45 -6.14
N PHE A 361 -4.09 -21.07 -5.95
CA PHE A 361 -4.65 -21.28 -4.61
C PHE A 361 -3.90 -22.39 -3.87
N THR A 362 -3.68 -23.54 -4.49
CA THR A 362 -3.18 -24.72 -3.77
C THR A 362 -1.65 -24.75 -3.61
N VAL A 363 -0.91 -24.40 -4.67
CA VAL A 363 0.55 -24.51 -4.70
C VAL A 363 1.17 -23.16 -4.33
N ASN A 364 0.86 -22.10 -5.06
CA ASN A 364 1.55 -20.81 -4.88
C ASN A 364 1.28 -20.21 -3.48
N ALA A 365 0.03 -20.21 -3.02
CA ALA A 365 -0.28 -19.70 -1.68
C ALA A 365 0.37 -20.55 -0.57
N THR A 366 0.52 -21.87 -0.77
CA THR A 366 1.22 -22.74 0.18
C THR A 366 2.73 -22.49 0.17
N ILE A 367 3.34 -22.25 -0.99
CA ILE A 367 4.76 -21.86 -1.09
C ILE A 367 5.00 -20.50 -0.41
N LEU A 368 4.06 -19.56 -0.55
CA LEU A 368 4.19 -18.21 0.03
C LEU A 368 3.99 -18.22 1.54
N TYR A 369 2.90 -18.82 2.02
CA TYR A 369 2.46 -18.69 3.41
C TYR A 369 2.71 -19.95 4.25
N GLY A 370 3.14 -21.05 3.64
CA GLY A 370 3.42 -22.31 4.33
C GLY A 370 2.22 -22.80 5.15
N PRO A 371 2.43 -23.23 6.40
CA PRO A 371 1.36 -23.68 7.30
C PRO A 371 0.27 -22.62 7.56
N LEU A 372 0.60 -21.32 7.46
CA LEU A 372 -0.40 -20.25 7.68
C LEU A 372 -1.52 -20.31 6.65
N HIS A 373 -1.21 -20.77 5.42
CA HIS A 373 -2.23 -20.93 4.39
C HIS A 373 -3.34 -21.91 4.83
N LEU A 374 -2.92 -23.08 5.35
CA LEU A 374 -3.83 -24.09 5.88
C LEU A 374 -4.60 -23.57 7.10
N CYS A 375 -3.93 -22.88 8.02
CA CYS A 375 -4.59 -22.30 9.19
C CYS A 375 -5.70 -21.32 8.80
N ILE A 376 -5.48 -20.46 7.79
CA ILE A 376 -6.48 -19.50 7.31
C ILE A 376 -7.67 -20.23 6.64
N ILE A 377 -7.42 -21.27 5.85
CA ILE A 377 -8.47 -22.09 5.25
C ILE A 377 -9.32 -22.75 6.35
N LEU A 378 -8.69 -23.40 7.33
CA LEU A 378 -9.41 -24.06 8.42
C LEU A 378 -10.20 -23.05 9.27
N TRP A 379 -9.61 -21.90 9.57
CA TRP A 379 -10.28 -20.83 10.32
C TRP A 379 -11.49 -20.27 9.57
N SER A 380 -11.36 -19.99 8.27
CA SER A 380 -12.47 -19.49 7.45
C SER A 380 -13.59 -20.51 7.30
N LEU A 381 -13.26 -21.80 7.13
CA LEU A 381 -14.25 -22.89 7.13
C LEU A 381 -15.00 -22.99 8.46
N PHE A 382 -14.28 -22.97 9.59
CA PHE A 382 -14.88 -22.96 10.92
C PHE A 382 -15.83 -21.77 11.11
N HIS A 383 -15.43 -20.58 10.66
CA HIS A 383 -16.25 -19.39 10.80
C HIS A 383 -17.49 -19.41 9.89
N LEU A 384 -17.38 -19.95 8.67
CA LEU A 384 -18.52 -20.14 7.77
C LEU A 384 -19.54 -21.15 8.34
N LEU A 385 -19.07 -22.22 8.97
CA LEU A 385 -19.92 -23.21 9.63
C LEU A 385 -20.66 -22.59 10.84
N ASN A 386 -19.98 -21.75 11.63
CA ASN A 386 -20.60 -21.05 12.76
C ASN A 386 -21.60 -19.97 12.31
N ILE A 387 -21.32 -19.25 11.22
CA ILE A 387 -22.26 -18.28 10.63
C ILE A 387 -23.53 -19.00 10.15
N LYS A 388 -23.43 -20.19 9.55
CA LYS A 388 -24.61 -20.98 9.17
C LYS A 388 -25.46 -21.36 10.38
N GLN A 389 -24.84 -21.78 11.49
CA GLN A 389 -25.56 -22.12 12.73
C GLN A 389 -26.28 -20.90 13.34
N HIS A 390 -25.62 -19.74 13.39
CA HIS A 390 -26.27 -18.51 13.89
C HIS A 390 -27.30 -17.91 12.91
N GLY A 391 -27.08 -18.05 11.60
CA GLY A 391 -28.02 -17.65 10.57
C GLY A 391 -29.31 -18.47 10.58
N GLN A 392 -29.22 -19.80 10.74
CA GLN A 392 -30.40 -20.66 10.93
C GLN A 392 -31.16 -20.32 12.21
N LEU A 393 -30.47 -20.08 13.33
CA LEU A 393 -31.12 -19.64 14.58
C LEU A 393 -31.82 -18.28 14.43
N MET A 394 -31.27 -17.36 13.64
CA MET A 394 -31.87 -16.05 13.36
C MET A 394 -33.10 -16.19 12.44
N ILE A 395 -33.01 -17.01 11.38
CA ILE A 395 -34.14 -17.33 10.50
C ILE A 395 -35.25 -18.03 11.27
N ASP A 396 -34.94 -19.00 12.14
CA ASP A 396 -35.92 -19.68 12.99
C ASP A 396 -36.60 -18.74 14.00
N ARG A 397 -35.86 -17.77 14.55
CA ARG A 397 -36.42 -16.72 15.41
C ARG A 397 -37.34 -15.77 14.62
N ILE A 398 -36.96 -15.39 13.40
CA ILE A 398 -37.78 -14.55 12.52
C ILE A 398 -39.05 -15.30 12.11
N LEU A 399 -38.95 -16.57 11.70
CA LEU A 399 -40.09 -17.42 11.36
C LEU A 399 -41.03 -17.62 12.55
N LYS A 400 -40.51 -17.80 13.77
CA LYS A 400 -41.33 -17.83 15.00
C LYS A 400 -42.06 -16.51 15.27
N ILE A 401 -41.45 -15.36 14.98
CA ILE A 401 -42.10 -14.05 15.12
C ILE A 401 -43.24 -13.90 14.10
N PHE A 402 -43.04 -14.34 12.86
CA PHE A 402 -44.10 -14.35 11.83
C PHE A 402 -45.23 -15.33 12.16
N HIS A 403 -44.91 -16.51 12.70
CA HIS A 403 -45.92 -17.49 13.09
C HIS A 403 -46.73 -17.06 14.34
N LYS A 404 -46.14 -16.25 15.24
CA LYS A 404 -46.84 -15.68 16.40
C LYS A 404 -47.80 -14.54 15.99
N ARG A 405 -47.48 -13.80 14.93
CA ARG A 405 -48.34 -12.75 14.34
C ARG A 405 -49.57 -13.30 13.61
N SER A 406 -49.49 -14.50 13.01
CA SER A 406 -50.65 -15.13 12.34
C SER A 406 -51.68 -15.70 13.33
N ILE A 407 -51.27 -16.04 14.55
CA ILE A 407 -52.15 -16.53 15.61
C ILE A 407 -52.88 -15.38 16.31
N THR A 408 -52.20 -14.26 16.57
CA THR A 408 -52.84 -13.07 17.20
C THR A 408 -53.83 -12.36 16.27
N THR A 409 -53.59 -12.36 14.95
CA THR A 409 -54.53 -11.80 13.96
C THR A 409 -55.78 -12.66 13.76
N ARG A 410 -55.70 -13.98 13.98
CA ARG A 410 -56.89 -14.86 13.98
C ARG A 410 -57.75 -14.74 15.23
N GLN A 411 -57.16 -14.47 16.40
CA GLN A 411 -57.93 -14.27 17.64
C GLN A 411 -58.60 -12.89 17.73
N SER A 412 -58.04 -11.86 17.07
CA SER A 412 -58.67 -10.53 17.01
C SER A 412 -59.81 -10.40 15.97
N GLY A 413 -60.05 -11.43 15.15
CA GLY A 413 -61.10 -11.45 14.12
C GLY A 413 -62.41 -12.13 14.53
N ILE A 414 -62.50 -12.67 15.75
CA ILE A 414 -63.70 -13.37 16.27
C ILE A 414 -64.47 -12.52 17.30
N ILE A 415 -63.99 -11.32 17.61
CA ILE A 415 -64.74 -10.34 18.41
C ILE A 415 -65.04 -9.12 17.53
N LYS A 416 -66.08 -9.25 16.72
CA LYS A 416 -66.86 -8.12 16.20
C LYS A 416 -68.26 -8.58 15.86
#